data_AF-A0AAD6JSM0-F1
#
_entry.id   AF-A0AAD6JSM0-F1
#
_cell.length_a   1.000
_cell.length_b   1.000
_cell.length_c   1.000
_cell.angle_alpha   90.00
_cell.angle_beta   90.00
_cell.angle_gamma   90.00
#
_symmetry.space_group_name_H-M   'P 1'
#
loop_
_entity.id
_entity.type
_entity.pdbx_description
1 polymer ?
#
loop_
_entity_poly.entity_id
_entity_poly.type
_entity_poly.pdbx_seq_one_letter_code
_entity_poly.pdbx_strand_id
1 'polypeptide(L)'
;MLCEKFVQQTLFTAFCSTPSSSKQNPSPEFAVLLEVDGVLIDAYRLGNRQAFNVAFQKLGLDCANWTQPIYQDLVRKSDGDEERMLVLFFNRIGWPTSLPTSEKGAFVKSLLREKKNAFDEFLASKSSLLRPGVEDFIDDATTKGIPVVILTAYGKSVEKIARSIIDKLGHERISKLKIVGNEEVEKSLYGQLANHKGILSGTNEELAKEAMKAASAQKQKIAEEVASMLKLSVSLDSSSSESLQKTVAALRAGAEYAGVPVNDCVLIAGSQSGVAGAVQIGMPCVVLRSSSTSRTQFPSAKATLDGFGGPDLTISKLLQKLWC
;
A
#
# COMPACT_ATOMS: atom_id res chain seq x y z
N MET A 1 75.35 42.35 23.27
CA MET A 1 75.23 41.47 22.09
C MET A 1 73.91 40.71 22.28
N LEU A 2 72.91 41.03 21.46
CA LEU A 2 71.62 40.35 21.22
C LEU A 2 70.60 40.35 22.40
N CYS A 3 69.53 41.17 22.46
CA CYS A 3 68.29 41.24 21.62
C CYS A 3 67.49 39.91 21.68
N GLU A 4 66.19 39.78 22.00
CA GLU A 4 65.01 40.65 21.85
C GLU A 4 63.79 40.22 22.73
N LYS A 5 62.98 41.24 23.11
CA LYS A 5 61.49 41.40 23.15
C LYS A 5 60.63 40.44 24.01
N PHE A 6 59.98 40.88 25.11
CA PHE A 6 58.74 41.69 25.27
C PHE A 6 57.50 41.16 24.54
N VAL A 7 56.42 40.82 25.27
CA VAL A 7 55.02 41.29 25.08
C VAL A 7 54.17 40.96 26.33
N GLN A 8 53.40 41.96 26.78
CA GLN A 8 52.45 41.97 27.91
C GLN A 8 51.24 41.04 27.72
N GLN A 9 50.79 40.40 28.79
CA GLN A 9 49.50 39.68 28.86
C GLN A 9 48.42 40.62 29.41
N THR A 10 47.46 41.00 28.56
CA THR A 10 46.26 41.75 28.94
C THR A 10 45.12 40.77 29.20
N LEU A 11 44.52 40.88 30.39
CA LEU A 11 43.31 40.15 30.82
C LEU A 11 42.11 40.51 29.94
N PHE A 12 41.51 39.51 29.28
CA PHE A 12 40.18 39.60 28.68
C PHE A 12 39.25 38.62 29.38
N THR A 13 38.26 39.17 30.08
CA THR A 13 37.11 38.48 30.66
C THR A 13 36.20 37.96 29.55
N ALA A 14 36.04 36.63 29.49
CA ALA A 14 35.10 35.99 28.56
C ALA A 14 33.66 36.10 29.10
N PHE A 15 32.80 36.78 28.34
CA PHE A 15 31.35 36.75 28.52
C PHE A 15 30.81 35.38 28.09
N CYS A 16 30.22 34.65 29.03
CA CYS A 16 29.50 33.41 28.74
C CYS A 16 28.06 33.75 28.35
N SER A 17 27.76 33.68 27.06
CA SER A 17 26.39 33.80 26.54
C SER A 17 25.65 32.48 26.76
N THR A 18 24.64 32.48 27.63
CA THR A 18 23.70 31.37 27.79
C THR A 18 22.88 31.15 26.51
N PRO A 19 22.84 29.94 25.93
CA PRO A 19 21.92 29.67 24.84
C PRO A 19 20.50 29.54 25.40
N SER A 20 19.60 30.42 24.95
CA SER A 20 18.17 30.27 25.16
C SER A 20 17.70 28.96 24.51
N SER A 21 17.37 27.96 25.33
CA SER A 21 16.77 26.72 24.86
C SER A 21 15.33 27.01 24.41
N SER A 22 15.14 27.34 23.14
CA SER A 22 13.87 27.04 22.51
C SER A 22 13.75 25.52 22.52
N LYS A 23 12.76 24.99 23.26
CA LYS A 23 12.38 23.58 23.18
C LYS A 23 11.79 23.36 21.78
N GLN A 24 12.65 23.20 20.79
CA GLN A 24 12.25 22.54 19.56
C GLN A 24 11.98 21.10 19.95
N ASN A 25 10.72 20.66 19.83
CA ASN A 25 10.43 19.23 19.89
C ASN A 25 11.33 18.56 18.84
N PRO A 26 12.08 17.51 19.21
CA PRO A 26 12.92 16.82 18.24
C PRO A 26 12.05 16.35 17.09
N SER A 27 12.54 16.52 15.86
CA SER A 27 11.90 15.96 14.67
C SER A 27 11.64 14.47 14.90
N PRO A 28 10.45 13.95 14.53
CA PRO A 28 10.11 12.56 14.77
C PRO A 28 11.15 11.64 14.11
N GLU A 29 11.68 10.68 14.88
CA GLU A 29 12.75 9.77 14.43
C GLU A 29 12.28 8.85 13.29
N PHE A 30 10.96 8.60 13.20
CA PHE A 30 10.35 7.85 12.11
C PHE A 30 8.86 8.17 11.97
N ALA A 31 8.23 7.76 10.87
CA ALA A 31 6.79 7.81 10.66
C ALA A 31 6.21 6.45 10.26
N VAL A 32 4.91 6.27 10.48
CA VAL A 32 4.18 5.06 10.09
C VAL A 32 3.22 5.37 8.95
N LEU A 33 3.35 4.63 7.86
CA LEU A 33 2.45 4.69 6.71
C LEU A 33 1.55 3.46 6.72
N LEU A 34 0.24 3.64 6.72
CA LEU A 34 -0.76 2.56 6.79
C LEU A 34 -1.51 2.45 5.46
N GLU A 35 -1.53 1.25 4.88
CA GLU A 35 -2.48 0.93 3.81
C GLU A 35 -3.91 0.82 4.37
N VAL A 36 -4.92 1.06 3.54
CA VAL A 36 -6.31 0.81 3.95
C VAL A 36 -6.67 -0.67 3.81
N ASP A 37 -6.58 -1.21 2.60
CA ASP A 37 -6.94 -2.60 2.32
C ASP A 37 -5.96 -3.57 2.95
N GLY A 38 -6.48 -4.52 3.73
CA GLY A 38 -5.68 -5.53 4.38
C GLY A 38 -4.96 -5.02 5.64
N VAL A 39 -5.00 -3.73 5.97
CA VAL A 39 -4.34 -3.15 7.16
C VAL A 39 -5.33 -2.41 8.06
N LEU A 40 -6.07 -1.41 7.58
CA LEU A 40 -7.17 -0.85 8.37
C LEU A 40 -8.37 -1.82 8.44
N ILE A 41 -8.62 -2.55 7.35
CA ILE A 41 -9.75 -3.45 7.22
C ILE A 41 -9.35 -4.78 6.54
N ASP A 42 -9.88 -5.90 7.02
CA ASP A 42 -9.85 -7.17 6.25
C ASP A 42 -11.14 -7.33 5.45
N ALA A 43 -11.23 -6.52 4.39
CA ALA A 43 -12.39 -6.43 3.50
C ALA A 43 -12.77 -7.80 2.90
N TYR A 44 -11.75 -8.58 2.51
CA TYR A 44 -11.92 -9.87 1.83
C TYR A 44 -12.54 -10.93 2.75
N ARG A 45 -12.20 -10.92 4.05
CA ARG A 45 -12.78 -11.84 5.03
C ARG A 45 -14.29 -11.67 5.17
N LEU A 46 -14.73 -10.42 5.17
CA LEU A 46 -16.09 -10.07 5.56
C LEU A 46 -17.03 -10.00 4.36
N GLY A 47 -16.60 -9.38 3.26
CA GLY A 47 -17.50 -9.00 2.17
C GLY A 47 -17.44 -9.88 0.93
N ASN A 48 -16.33 -10.60 0.68
CA ASN A 48 -16.10 -11.13 -0.68
C ASN A 48 -17.13 -12.19 -1.08
N ARG A 49 -17.35 -13.19 -0.21
CA ARG A 49 -18.38 -14.21 -0.41
C ARG A 49 -19.79 -13.61 -0.54
N GLN A 50 -20.11 -12.61 0.28
CA GLN A 50 -21.41 -11.94 0.23
C GLN A 50 -21.60 -11.18 -1.08
N ALA A 51 -20.55 -10.51 -1.57
CA ALA A 51 -20.57 -9.79 -2.83
C ALA A 51 -20.77 -10.72 -4.03
N PHE A 52 -20.19 -11.93 -4.04
CA PHE A 52 -20.53 -12.96 -5.03
C PHE A 52 -22.01 -13.33 -5.00
N ASN A 53 -22.56 -13.56 -3.83
CA ASN A 53 -23.98 -13.93 -3.68
C ASN A 53 -24.92 -12.81 -4.16
N VAL A 54 -24.60 -11.56 -3.85
CA VAL A 54 -25.35 -10.39 -4.37
C VAL A 54 -25.22 -10.29 -5.89
N ALA A 55 -24.04 -10.55 -6.45
CA ALA A 55 -23.85 -10.55 -7.91
C ALA A 55 -24.63 -11.66 -8.61
N PHE A 56 -24.68 -12.86 -8.02
CA PHE A 56 -25.50 -13.96 -8.51
C PHE A 56 -26.97 -13.56 -8.57
N GLN A 57 -27.51 -13.00 -7.48
CA GLN A 57 -28.89 -12.52 -7.42
C GLN A 57 -29.17 -11.43 -8.46
N LYS A 58 -28.27 -10.43 -8.61
CA LYS A 58 -28.42 -9.37 -9.61
C LYS A 58 -28.46 -9.88 -11.05
N LEU A 59 -27.81 -11.00 -11.33
CA LEU A 59 -27.80 -11.63 -12.65
C LEU A 59 -28.90 -12.70 -12.82
N GLY A 60 -29.84 -12.82 -11.88
CA GLY A 60 -30.93 -13.81 -11.93
C GLY A 60 -30.46 -15.26 -11.72
N LEU A 61 -29.32 -15.45 -11.06
CA LEU A 61 -28.75 -16.76 -10.75
C LEU A 61 -29.19 -17.19 -9.35
N ASP A 62 -30.50 -17.24 -9.10
CA ASP A 62 -31.07 -17.45 -7.75
C ASP A 62 -30.66 -18.79 -7.12
N CYS A 63 -30.35 -19.79 -7.94
CA CYS A 63 -29.84 -21.09 -7.51
C CYS A 63 -28.35 -21.06 -7.10
N ALA A 64 -27.61 -20.00 -7.46
CA ALA A 64 -26.21 -19.84 -7.11
C ALA A 64 -26.08 -19.05 -5.80
N ASN A 65 -25.75 -19.78 -4.72
CA ASN A 65 -25.46 -19.18 -3.42
C ASN A 65 -24.27 -19.89 -2.78
N TRP A 66 -23.15 -19.17 -2.63
CA TRP A 66 -21.96 -19.69 -1.99
C TRP A 66 -22.08 -19.58 -0.46
N THR A 67 -22.37 -20.72 0.15
CA THR A 67 -22.18 -20.93 1.59
C THR A 67 -20.70 -20.86 1.94
N GLN A 68 -20.38 -20.67 3.22
CA GLN A 68 -18.99 -20.60 3.66
C GLN A 68 -18.15 -21.84 3.27
N PRO A 69 -18.63 -23.09 3.42
CA PRO A 69 -17.88 -24.27 2.99
C PRO A 69 -17.63 -24.31 1.48
N ILE A 70 -18.62 -23.94 0.66
CA ILE A 70 -18.48 -23.90 -0.81
C ILE A 70 -17.42 -22.87 -1.20
N TYR A 71 -17.52 -21.66 -0.66
CA TYR A 71 -16.57 -20.59 -0.94
C TYR A 71 -15.14 -20.97 -0.55
N GLN A 72 -14.94 -21.55 0.64
CA GLN A 72 -13.61 -21.97 1.09
C GLN A 72 -13.03 -23.10 0.23
N ASP A 73 -13.84 -24.04 -0.24
CA ASP A 73 -13.40 -25.09 -1.18
C ASP A 73 -12.99 -24.50 -2.53
N LEU A 74 -13.77 -23.55 -3.05
CA LEU A 74 -13.46 -22.86 -4.30
C LEU A 74 -12.16 -22.06 -4.18
N VAL A 75 -12.01 -21.25 -3.13
CA VAL A 75 -10.76 -20.49 -2.85
C VAL A 75 -9.56 -21.43 -2.79
N ARG A 76 -9.69 -22.58 -2.13
CA ARG A 76 -8.59 -23.56 -2.04
C ARG A 76 -8.22 -24.14 -3.41
N LYS A 77 -9.21 -24.46 -4.24
CA LYS A 77 -9.00 -25.11 -5.55
C LYS A 77 -8.55 -24.15 -6.65
N SER A 78 -8.93 -22.88 -6.54
CA SER A 78 -8.55 -21.83 -7.48
C SER A 78 -7.26 -21.11 -7.10
N ASP A 79 -6.73 -21.36 -5.90
CA ASP A 79 -5.70 -20.55 -5.26
C ASP A 79 -6.11 -19.07 -5.11
N GLY A 80 -7.39 -18.83 -4.83
CA GLY A 80 -7.97 -17.49 -4.66
C GLY A 80 -8.25 -16.74 -5.96
N ASP A 81 -7.94 -17.31 -7.13
CA ASP A 81 -8.27 -16.70 -8.43
C ASP A 81 -9.79 -16.70 -8.66
N GLU A 82 -10.39 -15.50 -8.67
CA GLU A 82 -11.84 -15.32 -8.69
C GLU A 82 -12.49 -15.79 -10.01
N GLU A 83 -11.81 -15.64 -11.15
CA GLU A 83 -12.27 -16.13 -12.45
C GLU A 83 -12.31 -17.67 -12.47
N ARG A 84 -11.24 -18.32 -12.00
CA ARG A 84 -11.16 -19.77 -11.86
C ARG A 84 -12.15 -20.31 -10.85
N MET A 85 -12.46 -19.59 -9.76
CA MET A 85 -13.54 -19.98 -8.83
C MET A 85 -14.88 -20.10 -9.56
N LEU A 86 -15.22 -19.10 -10.38
CA LEU A 86 -16.47 -19.10 -11.15
C LEU A 86 -16.49 -20.23 -12.18
N VAL A 87 -15.41 -20.42 -12.92
CA VAL A 87 -15.29 -21.51 -13.91
C VAL A 87 -15.42 -22.88 -13.24
N LEU A 88 -14.74 -23.11 -12.11
CA LEU A 88 -14.84 -24.37 -11.36
C LEU A 88 -16.26 -24.62 -10.85
N PHE A 89 -16.93 -23.57 -10.36
CA PHE A 89 -18.29 -23.64 -9.87
C PHE A 89 -19.27 -24.01 -10.98
N PHE A 90 -19.31 -23.24 -12.07
CA PHE A 90 -20.25 -23.49 -13.18
C PHE A 90 -19.94 -24.78 -13.97
N ASN A 91 -18.68 -25.22 -14.04
CA ASN A 91 -18.37 -26.54 -14.60
C ASN A 91 -18.93 -27.69 -13.76
N ARG A 92 -19.09 -27.50 -12.44
CA ARG A 92 -19.63 -28.51 -11.53
C ARG A 92 -21.15 -28.51 -11.46
N ILE A 93 -21.77 -27.33 -11.40
CA ILE A 93 -23.22 -27.19 -11.21
C ILE A 93 -24.00 -26.99 -12.51
N GLY A 94 -23.30 -26.72 -13.62
CA GLY A 94 -23.89 -26.35 -14.90
C GLY A 94 -23.79 -24.85 -15.16
N TRP A 95 -23.49 -24.51 -16.42
CA TRP A 95 -23.57 -23.12 -16.90
C TRP A 95 -25.03 -22.75 -17.20
N PRO A 96 -25.42 -21.46 -17.15
CA PRO A 96 -26.75 -21.04 -17.54
C PRO A 96 -27.11 -21.54 -18.95
N THR A 97 -28.28 -22.15 -19.12
CA THR A 97 -28.67 -22.84 -20.36
C THR A 97 -28.73 -21.91 -21.58
N SER A 98 -29.06 -20.63 -21.37
CA SER A 98 -29.11 -19.61 -22.41
C SER A 98 -27.75 -19.02 -22.77
N LEU A 99 -26.66 -19.43 -22.12
CA LEU A 99 -25.32 -18.87 -22.32
C LEU A 99 -24.53 -19.69 -23.35
N PRO A 100 -24.22 -19.15 -24.54
CA PRO A 100 -23.37 -19.81 -25.52
C PRO A 100 -21.95 -20.05 -24.98
N THR A 101 -21.30 -21.14 -25.42
CA THR A 101 -19.92 -21.44 -25.00
C THR A 101 -18.93 -20.33 -25.31
N SER A 102 -19.10 -19.63 -26.43
CA SER A 102 -18.28 -18.48 -26.84
C SER A 102 -18.41 -17.27 -25.91
N GLU A 103 -19.51 -17.17 -25.16
CA GLU A 103 -19.81 -16.01 -24.31
C GLU A 103 -19.44 -16.23 -22.83
N LYS A 104 -18.98 -17.42 -22.45
CA LYS A 104 -18.62 -17.75 -21.05
C LYS A 104 -17.62 -16.76 -20.45
N GLY A 105 -16.61 -16.34 -21.22
CA GLY A 105 -15.63 -15.35 -20.75
C GLY A 105 -16.24 -13.96 -20.51
N ALA A 106 -17.13 -13.50 -21.40
CA ALA A 106 -17.83 -12.23 -21.23
C ALA A 106 -18.78 -12.26 -20.04
N PHE A 107 -19.47 -13.38 -19.83
CA PHE A 107 -20.32 -13.60 -18.66
C PHE A 107 -19.55 -13.55 -17.35
N VAL A 108 -18.41 -14.26 -17.25
CA VAL A 108 -17.56 -14.23 -16.05
C VAL A 108 -17.09 -12.80 -15.74
N LYS A 109 -16.66 -12.04 -16.75
CA LYS A 109 -16.28 -10.64 -16.59
C LYS A 109 -17.45 -9.78 -16.09
N SER A 110 -18.66 -9.99 -16.63
CA SER A 110 -19.86 -9.29 -16.18
C SER A 110 -20.18 -9.59 -14.71
N LEU A 111 -20.05 -10.85 -14.31
CA LEU A 111 -20.28 -11.29 -12.93
C LEU A 111 -19.25 -10.70 -11.97
N LEU A 112 -17.96 -10.74 -12.32
CA LEU A 112 -16.90 -10.11 -11.51
C LEU A 112 -17.10 -8.60 -11.39
N ARG A 113 -17.62 -7.92 -12.42
CA ARG A 113 -17.99 -6.50 -12.35
C ARG A 113 -19.13 -6.27 -11.36
N GLU A 114 -20.22 -7.04 -11.43
CA GLU A 114 -21.32 -6.91 -10.47
C GLU A 114 -20.89 -7.26 -9.04
N LYS A 115 -20.01 -8.26 -8.89
CA LYS A 115 -19.41 -8.61 -7.61
C LYS A 115 -18.52 -7.48 -7.08
N LYS A 116 -17.74 -6.81 -7.94
CA LYS A 116 -16.97 -5.63 -7.53
C LYS A 116 -17.90 -4.53 -7.02
N ASN A 117 -18.97 -4.21 -7.76
CA ASN A 117 -19.94 -3.20 -7.35
C ASN A 117 -20.57 -3.54 -5.99
N ALA A 118 -21.00 -4.79 -5.79
CA ALA A 118 -21.57 -5.25 -4.53
C ALA A 118 -20.56 -5.21 -3.37
N PHE A 119 -19.29 -5.52 -3.65
CA PHE A 119 -18.22 -5.46 -2.66
C PHE A 119 -17.90 -4.02 -2.25
N ASP A 120 -17.84 -3.12 -3.22
CA ASP A 120 -17.62 -1.69 -3.03
C ASP A 120 -18.75 -1.06 -2.19
N GLU A 121 -20.01 -1.46 -2.44
CA GLU A 121 -21.18 -1.08 -1.65
C GLU A 121 -21.13 -1.64 -0.21
N PHE A 122 -20.73 -2.90 -0.04
CA PHE A 122 -20.52 -3.50 1.28
C PHE A 122 -19.48 -2.73 2.09
N LEU A 123 -18.36 -2.36 1.48
CA LEU A 123 -17.29 -1.62 2.16
C LEU A 123 -17.71 -0.20 2.55
N ALA A 124 -18.47 0.46 1.68
CA ALA A 124 -19.04 1.78 1.98
C ALA A 124 -20.11 1.74 3.08
N SER A 125 -20.71 0.57 3.35
CA SER A 125 -21.72 0.42 4.40
C SER A 125 -21.13 0.54 5.82
N LYS A 126 -21.96 0.93 6.79
CA LYS A 126 -21.56 1.01 8.21
C LYS A 126 -21.17 -0.35 8.81
N SER A 127 -21.56 -1.46 8.18
CA SER A 127 -21.34 -2.81 8.70
C SER A 127 -19.89 -3.29 8.62
N SER A 128 -19.06 -2.67 7.77
CA SER A 128 -17.66 -3.07 7.64
C SER A 128 -16.86 -2.60 8.87
N LEU A 129 -16.13 -3.51 9.52
CA LEU A 129 -15.43 -3.25 10.78
C LEU A 129 -13.94 -3.03 10.54
N LEU A 130 -13.36 -2.10 11.29
CA LEU A 130 -11.91 -1.94 11.38
C LEU A 130 -11.27 -3.19 11.98
N ARG A 131 -10.00 -3.44 11.63
CA ARG A 131 -9.24 -4.55 12.22
C ARG A 131 -9.07 -4.32 13.72
N PRO A 132 -9.29 -5.34 14.56
CA PRO A 132 -9.06 -5.22 16.00
C PRO A 132 -7.65 -4.69 16.31
N GLY A 133 -7.58 -3.71 17.21
CA GLY A 133 -6.33 -3.07 17.66
C GLY A 133 -5.76 -1.97 16.75
N VAL A 134 -6.35 -1.69 15.58
CA VAL A 134 -5.86 -0.60 14.71
C VAL A 134 -6.04 0.78 15.36
N GLU A 135 -7.15 0.97 16.07
CA GLU A 135 -7.45 2.20 16.80
C GLU A 135 -6.43 2.42 17.92
N ASP A 136 -6.22 1.41 18.76
CA ASP A 136 -5.22 1.44 19.84
C ASP A 136 -3.81 1.70 19.29
N PHE A 137 -3.47 1.08 18.16
CA PHE A 137 -2.18 1.29 17.49
C PHE A 137 -1.99 2.75 17.04
N ILE A 138 -3.03 3.36 16.47
CA ILE A 138 -3.03 4.77 16.04
C ILE A 138 -2.93 5.70 17.26
N ASP A 139 -3.68 5.41 18.32
CA ASP A 139 -3.68 6.21 19.54
C ASP A 139 -2.31 6.16 20.23
N ASP A 140 -1.69 4.99 20.27
CA ASP A 140 -0.33 4.79 20.79
C ASP A 140 0.71 5.59 20.00
N ALA A 141 0.62 5.58 18.67
CA ALA A 141 1.55 6.31 17.80
C ALA A 141 1.43 7.81 18.05
N THR A 142 0.18 8.28 18.07
CA THR A 142 -0.14 9.69 18.24
C THR A 142 0.28 10.20 19.62
N THR A 143 0.06 9.41 20.68
CA THR A 143 0.50 9.73 22.06
C THR A 143 2.01 9.85 22.16
N LYS A 144 2.75 9.08 21.37
CA LYS A 144 4.23 9.13 21.29
C LYS A 144 4.75 10.16 20.30
N GLY A 145 3.87 10.96 19.67
CA GLY A 145 4.25 11.98 18.69
C GLY A 145 4.77 11.43 17.36
N ILE A 146 4.49 10.15 17.06
CA ILE A 146 4.90 9.51 15.80
C ILE A 146 3.86 9.86 14.72
N PRO A 147 4.25 10.47 13.59
CA PRO A 147 3.33 10.77 12.52
C PRO A 147 2.75 9.49 11.92
N VAL A 148 1.42 9.46 11.77
CA VAL A 148 0.71 8.38 11.08
C VAL A 148 0.08 8.93 9.80
N VAL A 149 0.39 8.27 8.70
CA VAL A 149 -0.13 8.59 7.36
C VAL A 149 -0.97 7.44 6.84
N ILE A 150 -2.18 7.71 6.37
CA ILE A 150 -3.03 6.71 5.70
C ILE A 150 -2.92 6.90 4.19
N LEU A 151 -2.60 5.83 3.49
CA LEU A 151 -2.42 5.80 2.05
C LEU A 151 -3.69 5.29 1.37
N THR A 152 -4.29 6.14 0.53
CA THR A 152 -5.54 5.84 -0.21
C THR A 152 -5.40 5.98 -1.73
N ALA A 153 -4.26 6.51 -2.19
CA ALA A 153 -3.95 6.75 -3.60
C ALA A 153 -3.65 5.48 -4.41
N TYR A 154 -3.49 4.34 -3.74
CA TYR A 154 -3.35 3.03 -4.37
C TYR A 154 -4.02 1.95 -3.52
N GLY A 155 -4.27 0.79 -4.12
CA GLY A 155 -4.99 -0.30 -3.47
C GLY A 155 -6.10 -0.85 -4.36
N LYS A 156 -6.91 -1.75 -3.79
CA LYS A 156 -8.04 -2.37 -4.51
C LYS A 156 -9.31 -1.55 -4.36
N SER A 157 -9.47 -0.92 -3.20
CA SER A 157 -10.55 0.00 -2.88
C SER A 157 -10.33 1.32 -3.60
N VAL A 158 -11.40 1.83 -4.21
CA VAL A 158 -11.41 3.17 -4.77
C VAL A 158 -11.29 4.18 -3.62
N GLU A 159 -10.61 5.31 -3.86
CA GLU A 159 -10.34 6.34 -2.86
C GLU A 159 -11.58 6.77 -2.04
N LYS A 160 -12.75 6.89 -2.69
CA LYS A 160 -14.02 7.20 -2.01
C LYS A 160 -14.38 6.15 -0.93
N ILE A 161 -14.15 4.88 -1.22
CA ILE A 161 -14.41 3.77 -0.29
C ILE A 161 -13.37 3.80 0.83
N ALA A 162 -12.10 4.04 0.48
CA ALA A 162 -11.03 4.19 1.46
C ALA A 162 -11.33 5.31 2.47
N ARG A 163 -11.82 6.47 2.00
CA ARG A 163 -12.28 7.57 2.87
C ARG A 163 -13.42 7.15 3.79
N SER A 164 -14.43 6.45 3.28
CA SER A 164 -15.54 5.92 4.11
C SER A 164 -15.05 4.95 5.20
N ILE A 165 -14.00 4.17 4.93
CA ILE A 165 -13.36 3.31 5.94
C ILE A 165 -12.62 4.17 6.98
N ILE A 166 -11.90 5.21 6.55
CA ILE A 166 -11.18 6.13 7.44
C ILE A 166 -12.14 6.87 8.36
N ASP A 167 -13.32 7.27 7.88
CA ASP A 167 -14.35 7.95 8.68
C ASP A 167 -14.76 7.15 9.93
N LYS A 168 -14.56 5.82 9.91
CA LYS A 168 -14.85 4.92 11.04
C LYS A 168 -13.87 5.05 12.19
N LEU A 169 -12.69 5.63 11.97
CA LEU A 169 -11.72 5.91 13.04
C LEU A 169 -12.21 7.02 14.00
N GLY A 170 -13.22 7.78 13.57
CA GLY A 170 -13.77 8.90 14.31
C GLY A 170 -12.99 10.20 14.09
N HIS A 171 -13.70 11.32 14.16
CA HIS A 171 -13.14 12.65 13.85
C HIS A 171 -11.93 13.02 14.69
N GLU A 172 -11.87 12.59 15.96
CA GLU A 172 -10.77 12.89 16.87
C GLU A 172 -9.43 12.28 16.41
N ARG A 173 -9.46 11.04 15.89
CA ARG A 173 -8.26 10.41 15.34
C ARG A 173 -7.92 11.05 14.01
N ILE A 174 -8.90 11.18 13.13
CA ILE A 174 -8.71 11.72 11.77
C ILE A 174 -8.01 13.09 11.80
N SER A 175 -8.36 13.97 12.75
CA SER A 175 -7.73 15.29 12.87
C SER A 175 -6.23 15.25 13.20
N LYS A 176 -5.72 14.11 13.71
CA LYS A 176 -4.33 13.89 14.09
C LYS A 176 -3.56 13.10 13.01
N LEU A 177 -4.26 12.56 12.00
CA LEU A 177 -3.70 11.76 10.92
C LEU A 177 -3.47 12.62 9.67
N LYS A 178 -2.57 12.14 8.80
CA LYS A 178 -2.42 12.67 7.44
C LYS A 178 -3.00 11.64 6.47
N ILE A 179 -3.89 12.06 5.58
CA ILE A 179 -4.48 11.18 4.56
C ILE A 179 -3.88 11.57 3.23
N VAL A 180 -3.30 10.60 2.52
CA VAL A 180 -2.69 10.80 1.20
C VAL A 180 -3.50 10.02 0.17
N GLY A 181 -4.36 10.74 -0.53
CA GLY A 181 -5.13 10.28 -1.69
C GLY A 181 -4.53 10.77 -3.00
N ASN A 182 -5.28 10.63 -4.10
CA ASN A 182 -4.77 10.93 -5.43
C ASN A 182 -4.39 12.41 -5.56
N GLU A 183 -5.21 13.30 -4.99
CA GLU A 183 -4.98 14.74 -5.02
C GLU A 183 -3.71 15.13 -4.23
N GLU A 184 -3.49 14.54 -3.06
CA GLU A 184 -2.27 14.76 -2.28
C GLU A 184 -1.03 14.23 -3.01
N VAL A 185 -1.15 13.08 -3.68
CA VAL A 185 -0.06 12.56 -4.52
C VAL A 185 0.27 13.54 -5.65
N GLU A 186 -0.72 14.04 -6.38
CA GLU A 186 -0.51 15.01 -7.46
C GLU A 186 0.14 16.31 -6.96
N LYS A 187 -0.23 16.76 -5.75
CA LYS A 187 0.33 17.97 -5.14
C LYS A 187 1.73 17.77 -4.55
N SER A 188 2.15 16.55 -4.24
CA SER A 188 3.48 16.25 -3.71
C SER A 188 4.59 16.65 -4.68
N LEU A 189 5.80 16.92 -4.17
CA LEU A 189 6.97 17.22 -5.01
C LEU A 189 7.22 16.12 -6.04
N TYR A 190 7.10 14.86 -5.62
CA TYR A 190 7.30 13.73 -6.53
C TYR A 190 6.19 13.61 -7.58
N GLY A 191 4.92 13.81 -7.20
CA GLY A 191 3.80 13.77 -8.14
C GLY A 191 3.89 14.88 -9.17
N GLN A 192 4.23 16.11 -8.75
CA GLN A 192 4.48 17.22 -9.66
C GLN A 192 5.62 16.88 -10.63
N LEU A 193 6.74 16.34 -10.16
CA LEU A 193 7.86 15.95 -11.03
C LEU A 193 7.48 14.82 -12.02
N ALA A 194 6.74 13.81 -11.54
CA ALA A 194 6.27 12.70 -12.37
C ALA A 194 5.29 13.18 -13.45
N ASN A 195 4.43 14.16 -13.12
CA ASN A 195 3.46 14.76 -14.03
C ASN A 195 4.09 15.83 -14.94
N HIS A 196 5.12 16.54 -14.49
CA HIS A 196 5.90 17.49 -15.30
C HIS A 196 6.64 16.82 -16.47
N LYS A 197 6.74 15.48 -16.43
CA LYS A 197 7.12 14.68 -17.60
C LYS A 197 6.16 14.86 -18.79
N GLY A 198 4.93 15.32 -18.55
CA GLY A 198 3.97 15.72 -19.59
C GLY A 198 3.89 17.23 -19.88
N ILE A 199 4.68 18.09 -19.21
CA ILE A 199 4.69 19.55 -19.42
C ILE A 199 6.01 20.06 -20.03
N LEU A 200 7.08 19.24 -20.06
CA LEU A 200 8.29 19.58 -20.82
C LEU A 200 8.09 19.33 -22.32
N SER A 201 7.27 20.18 -22.95
CA SER A 201 7.17 20.29 -24.40
C SER A 201 8.51 20.75 -24.97
N GLY A 202 9.30 19.80 -25.49
CA GLY A 202 10.50 20.10 -26.28
C GLY A 202 11.59 19.05 -26.10
N THR A 203 11.80 18.24 -27.16
CA THR A 203 12.95 17.36 -27.51
C THR A 203 13.47 16.35 -26.47
N ASN A 204 13.47 16.66 -25.18
CA ASN A 204 13.89 15.79 -24.09
C ASN A 204 12.85 14.73 -23.72
N GLU A 205 11.55 14.93 -24.01
CA GLU A 205 10.51 13.93 -23.75
C GLU A 205 10.67 12.69 -24.64
N GLU A 206 10.99 12.89 -25.91
CA GLU A 206 11.20 11.80 -26.87
C GLU A 206 12.47 11.01 -26.52
N LEU A 207 13.52 11.71 -26.10
CA LEU A 207 14.75 11.14 -25.57
C LEU A 207 14.54 10.40 -24.24
N ALA A 208 13.74 10.93 -23.32
CA ALA A 208 13.43 10.30 -22.04
C ALA A 208 12.48 9.09 -22.20
N LYS A 209 11.55 9.16 -23.16
CA LYS A 209 10.63 8.07 -23.51
C LYS A 209 11.39 6.93 -24.19
N GLU A 210 12.29 7.25 -25.13
CA GLU A 210 13.20 6.27 -25.71
C GLU A 210 14.21 5.73 -24.70
N ALA A 211 14.74 6.55 -23.78
CA ALA A 211 15.60 6.06 -22.70
C ALA A 211 14.87 5.12 -21.73
N MET A 212 13.62 5.43 -21.36
CA MET A 212 12.80 4.52 -20.55
C MET A 212 12.43 3.24 -21.29
N LYS A 213 12.10 3.33 -22.57
CA LYS A 213 11.79 2.19 -23.42
C LYS A 213 13.03 1.31 -23.62
N ALA A 214 14.20 1.91 -23.83
CA ALA A 214 15.48 1.22 -23.92
C ALA A 214 15.86 0.57 -22.58
N ALA A 215 15.70 1.27 -21.46
CA ALA A 215 15.93 0.71 -20.13
C ALA A 215 14.96 -0.43 -19.81
N SER A 216 13.69 -0.32 -20.22
CA SER A 216 12.69 -1.38 -20.08
C SER A 216 13.02 -2.58 -20.97
N ALA A 217 13.45 -2.37 -22.22
CA ALA A 217 13.86 -3.42 -23.13
C ALA A 217 15.14 -4.13 -22.66
N GLN A 218 16.08 -3.40 -22.08
CA GLN A 218 17.30 -3.97 -21.53
C GLN A 218 17.02 -4.75 -20.23
N LYS A 219 16.14 -4.24 -19.36
CA LYS A 219 15.62 -5.00 -18.21
C LYS A 219 14.89 -6.26 -18.64
N GLN A 220 14.08 -6.20 -19.69
CA GLN A 220 13.38 -7.35 -20.28
C GLN A 220 14.38 -8.38 -20.78
N LYS A 221 15.40 -7.96 -21.54
CA LYS A 221 16.44 -8.85 -22.06
C LYS A 221 17.21 -9.55 -20.95
N ILE A 222 17.59 -8.81 -19.90
CA ILE A 222 18.26 -9.38 -18.72
C ILE A 222 17.31 -10.35 -17.99
N ALA A 223 16.04 -9.99 -17.82
CA ALA A 223 15.05 -10.85 -17.18
C ALA A 223 14.81 -12.14 -17.97
N GLU A 224 14.74 -12.07 -19.30
CA GLU A 224 14.61 -13.23 -20.20
C GLU A 224 15.87 -14.09 -20.20
N GLU A 225 17.06 -13.50 -20.15
CA GLU A 225 18.33 -14.22 -20.06
C GLU A 225 18.46 -14.95 -18.72
N VAL A 226 18.14 -14.27 -17.61
CA VAL A 226 18.10 -14.86 -16.26
C VAL A 226 17.02 -15.94 -16.19
N ALA A 227 15.84 -15.69 -16.74
CA ALA A 227 14.76 -16.67 -16.75
C ALA A 227 15.09 -17.89 -17.62
N SER A 228 15.77 -17.69 -18.76
CA SER A 228 16.29 -18.79 -19.60
C SER A 228 17.32 -19.62 -18.85
N MET A 229 18.26 -18.98 -18.15
CA MET A 229 19.23 -19.67 -17.28
C MET A 229 18.55 -20.44 -16.15
N LEU A 230 17.43 -19.93 -15.63
CA LEU A 230 16.68 -20.52 -14.52
C LEU A 230 15.51 -21.42 -14.98
N LYS A 231 15.30 -21.61 -16.29
CA LYS A 231 14.12 -22.30 -16.89
C LYS A 231 12.77 -21.78 -16.39
N LEU A 232 12.65 -20.46 -16.22
CA LEU A 232 11.42 -19.77 -15.86
C LEU A 232 10.84 -19.06 -17.10
N SER A 233 9.52 -18.92 -17.18
CA SER A 233 8.85 -18.09 -18.19
C SER A 233 8.48 -16.75 -17.56
N VAL A 234 8.87 -15.63 -18.19
CA VAL A 234 8.55 -14.28 -17.73
C VAL A 234 7.54 -13.64 -18.66
N SER A 235 6.35 -13.33 -18.14
CA SER A 235 5.40 -12.40 -18.75
C SER A 235 5.48 -11.10 -17.95
N LEU A 236 6.05 -10.04 -18.54
CA LEU A 236 6.08 -8.71 -17.94
C LEU A 236 5.03 -7.85 -18.63
N ASP A 237 3.84 -7.80 -18.03
CA ASP A 237 2.75 -6.94 -18.51
C ASP A 237 3.08 -5.47 -18.25
N SER A 238 2.96 -4.63 -19.27
CA SER A 238 3.16 -3.17 -19.19
C SER A 238 2.25 -2.47 -18.15
N SER A 239 1.11 -3.09 -17.81
CA SER A 239 0.19 -2.66 -16.75
C SER A 239 0.79 -2.75 -15.34
N SER A 240 1.75 -3.66 -15.13
CA SER A 240 2.47 -3.81 -13.86
C SER A 240 3.39 -2.63 -13.57
N SER A 241 3.94 -2.00 -14.61
CA SER A 241 4.85 -0.85 -14.49
C SER A 241 4.11 0.42 -14.05
N GLU A 242 2.93 0.68 -14.63
CA GLU A 242 2.13 1.87 -14.29
C GLU A 242 1.54 1.78 -12.87
N SER A 243 1.03 0.60 -12.48
CA SER A 243 0.51 0.38 -11.12
C SER A 243 1.60 0.47 -10.05
N LEU A 244 2.81 -0.01 -10.34
CA LEU A 244 3.97 0.15 -9.47
C LEU A 244 4.39 1.63 -9.36
N GLN A 245 4.38 2.39 -10.46
CA GLN A 245 4.67 3.83 -10.43
C GLN A 245 3.68 4.61 -9.55
N LYS A 246 2.38 4.31 -9.64
CA LYS A 246 1.35 4.90 -8.77
C LYS A 246 1.63 4.59 -7.30
N THR A 247 2.00 3.35 -6.99
CA THR A 247 2.35 2.95 -5.63
C THR A 247 3.58 3.71 -5.12
N VAL A 248 4.65 3.79 -5.93
CA VAL A 248 5.87 4.53 -5.59
C VAL A 248 5.58 6.01 -5.35
N ALA A 249 4.74 6.64 -6.19
CA ALA A 249 4.34 8.03 -6.03
C ALA A 249 3.60 8.24 -4.70
N ALA A 250 2.66 7.36 -4.38
CA ALA A 250 1.90 7.41 -3.13
C ALA A 250 2.78 7.26 -1.89
N LEU A 251 3.73 6.32 -1.89
CA LEU A 251 4.64 6.12 -0.77
C LEU A 251 5.57 7.32 -0.56
N ARG A 252 6.10 7.91 -1.65
CA ARG A 252 6.94 9.11 -1.58
C ARG A 252 6.15 10.33 -1.08
N ALA A 253 4.93 10.53 -1.58
CA ALA A 253 4.03 11.54 -1.06
C ALA A 253 3.74 11.31 0.43
N GLY A 254 3.50 10.05 0.84
CA GLY A 254 3.32 9.68 2.24
C GLY A 254 4.45 10.14 3.14
N ALA A 255 5.70 9.88 2.74
CA ALA A 255 6.89 10.34 3.46
C ALA A 255 7.01 11.87 3.51
N GLU A 256 6.76 12.54 2.37
CA GLU A 256 6.75 14.00 2.28
C GLU A 256 5.73 14.62 3.23
N TYR A 257 4.48 14.16 3.18
CA TYR A 257 3.44 14.62 4.09
C TYR A 257 3.78 14.27 5.53
N ALA A 258 4.38 13.12 5.83
CA ALA A 258 4.85 12.79 7.18
C ALA A 258 5.90 13.78 7.70
N GLY A 259 6.72 14.35 6.81
CA GLY A 259 7.82 15.25 7.15
C GLY A 259 9.10 14.52 7.53
N VAL A 260 9.26 13.27 7.09
CA VAL A 260 10.42 12.43 7.36
C VAL A 260 10.97 11.82 6.07
N PRO A 261 12.27 11.49 5.99
CA PRO A 261 12.84 10.77 4.86
C PRO A 261 12.16 9.41 4.63
N VAL A 262 12.18 8.94 3.38
CA VAL A 262 11.60 7.64 3.00
C VAL A 262 12.18 6.47 3.80
N ASN A 263 13.48 6.51 4.12
CA ASN A 263 14.16 5.46 4.89
C ASN A 263 13.77 5.45 6.37
N ASP A 264 13.24 6.57 6.87
CA ASP A 264 12.73 6.74 8.22
C ASP A 264 11.20 6.57 8.27
N CYS A 265 10.59 6.08 7.18
CA CYS A 265 9.20 5.66 7.17
C CYS A 265 9.12 4.14 7.29
N VAL A 266 8.15 3.65 8.06
CA VAL A 266 7.78 2.23 8.05
C VAL A 266 6.42 2.07 7.41
N LEU A 267 6.37 1.39 6.27
CA LEU A 267 5.11 0.98 5.64
C LEU A 267 4.53 -0.24 6.36
N ILE A 268 3.30 -0.15 6.81
CA ILE A 268 2.48 -1.29 7.19
C ILE A 268 1.65 -1.68 5.97
N ALA A 269 2.04 -2.77 5.31
CA ALA A 269 1.47 -3.21 4.04
C ALA A 269 0.50 -4.38 4.24
N GLY A 270 -0.61 -4.36 3.51
CA GLY A 270 -1.55 -5.47 3.36
C GLY A 270 -1.51 -6.09 1.95
N SER A 271 -0.68 -5.54 1.05
CA SER A 271 -0.64 -5.87 -0.37
C SER A 271 0.78 -6.10 -0.93
N GLN A 272 0.89 -6.93 -1.98
CA GLN A 272 2.15 -7.15 -2.70
C GLN A 272 2.64 -5.88 -3.41
N SER A 273 1.72 -5.06 -3.93
CA SER A 273 2.03 -3.78 -4.58
C SER A 273 2.73 -2.82 -3.61
N GLY A 274 2.22 -2.70 -2.37
CA GLY A 274 2.83 -1.89 -1.33
C GLY A 274 4.26 -2.32 -1.03
N VAL A 275 4.46 -3.63 -0.81
CA VAL A 275 5.79 -4.20 -0.56
C VAL A 275 6.73 -3.95 -1.74
N ALA A 276 6.29 -4.19 -2.97
CA ALA A 276 7.10 -3.94 -4.16
C ALA A 276 7.49 -2.46 -4.30
N GLY A 277 6.54 -1.55 -4.09
CA GLY A 277 6.79 -0.11 -4.11
C GLY A 277 7.76 0.34 -3.01
N ALA A 278 7.59 -0.18 -1.79
CA ALA A 278 8.46 0.14 -0.65
C ALA A 278 9.90 -0.32 -0.91
N VAL A 279 10.08 -1.55 -1.39
CA VAL A 279 11.39 -2.09 -1.77
C VAL A 279 12.05 -1.22 -2.85
N GLN A 280 11.30 -0.77 -3.86
CA GLN A 280 11.84 0.04 -4.94
C GLN A 280 12.40 1.39 -4.48
N ILE A 281 11.90 1.94 -3.37
CA ILE A 281 12.34 3.24 -2.83
C ILE A 281 13.18 3.11 -1.55
N GLY A 282 13.47 1.88 -1.10
CA GLY A 282 14.23 1.65 0.13
C GLY A 282 13.45 1.91 1.43
N MET A 283 12.11 1.95 1.38
CA MET A 283 11.28 2.13 2.56
C MET A 283 11.14 0.80 3.33
N PRO A 284 11.50 0.72 4.62
CA PRO A 284 11.20 -0.43 5.46
C PRO A 284 9.70 -0.76 5.43
N CYS A 285 9.35 -2.04 5.29
CA CYS A 285 7.96 -2.47 5.33
C CYS A 285 7.75 -3.68 6.24
N VAL A 286 6.63 -3.65 6.96
CA VAL A 286 6.09 -4.75 7.77
C VAL A 286 4.76 -5.14 7.16
N VAL A 287 4.57 -6.44 6.92
CA VAL A 287 3.32 -6.94 6.35
C VAL A 287 2.38 -7.35 7.47
N LEU A 288 1.14 -6.88 7.39
CA LEU A 288 0.02 -7.49 8.10
C LEU A 288 -0.75 -8.39 7.14
N ARG A 289 -0.76 -9.70 7.41
CA ARG A 289 -1.57 -10.63 6.62
C ARG A 289 -3.04 -10.31 6.77
N SER A 290 -3.73 -10.41 5.65
CA SER A 290 -5.19 -10.36 5.54
C SER A 290 -5.67 -11.68 4.94
N SER A 291 -6.98 -11.88 4.90
CA SER A 291 -7.55 -13.06 4.23
C SER A 291 -7.14 -13.15 2.76
N SER A 292 -6.91 -12.00 2.11
CA SER A 292 -6.48 -11.94 0.70
C SER A 292 -5.00 -12.25 0.47
N THR A 293 -4.17 -12.12 1.52
CA THR A 293 -2.71 -12.32 1.47
C THR A 293 -2.24 -13.46 2.37
N SER A 294 -3.16 -14.27 2.89
CA SER A 294 -2.90 -15.35 3.85
C SER A 294 -1.90 -16.41 3.36
N ARG A 295 -1.83 -16.63 2.04
CA ARG A 295 -0.95 -17.60 1.37
C ARG A 295 0.25 -16.96 0.67
N THR A 296 0.26 -15.64 0.60
CA THR A 296 1.32 -14.89 -0.10
C THR A 296 2.57 -14.85 0.76
N GLN A 297 3.73 -15.04 0.13
CA GLN A 297 5.02 -14.89 0.80
C GLN A 297 5.58 -13.50 0.53
N PHE A 298 6.15 -12.88 1.56
CA PHE A 298 6.73 -11.54 1.51
C PHE A 298 8.21 -11.56 1.93
N PRO A 299 9.10 -12.18 1.14
CA PRO A 299 10.51 -12.37 1.53
C PRO A 299 11.26 -11.04 1.72
N SER A 300 10.81 -9.97 1.05
CA SER A 300 11.41 -8.64 1.16
C SER A 300 10.87 -7.79 2.32
N ALA A 301 9.81 -8.24 3.00
CA ALA A 301 9.28 -7.55 4.17
C ALA A 301 10.14 -7.85 5.39
N LYS A 302 10.33 -6.86 6.27
CA LYS A 302 11.09 -7.01 7.52
C LYS A 302 10.39 -7.96 8.49
N ALA A 303 9.07 -7.94 8.49
CA ALA A 303 8.22 -8.86 9.25
C ALA A 303 6.95 -9.21 8.48
N THR A 304 6.36 -10.34 8.83
CA THR A 304 4.99 -10.70 8.47
C THR A 304 4.24 -11.09 9.75
N LEU A 305 3.16 -10.37 10.07
CA LEU A 305 2.36 -10.50 11.29
C LEU A 305 0.87 -10.67 10.95
N ASP A 306 0.06 -11.08 11.92
CA ASP A 306 -1.37 -11.42 11.68
C ASP A 306 -2.37 -10.38 12.16
N GLY A 307 -1.92 -9.32 12.85
CA GLY A 307 -2.79 -8.29 13.38
C GLY A 307 -2.08 -7.17 14.14
N PHE A 308 -2.87 -6.41 14.89
CA PHE A 308 -2.39 -5.42 15.85
C PHE A 308 -2.47 -5.97 17.27
N GLY A 309 -1.69 -5.39 18.17
CA GLY A 309 -1.71 -5.69 19.60
C GLY A 309 -0.49 -6.50 20.07
N GLY A 310 -0.48 -6.80 21.38
CA GLY A 310 0.66 -7.43 22.08
C GLY A 310 1.33 -8.62 21.38
N PRO A 311 0.60 -9.65 20.90
CA PRO A 311 1.22 -10.78 20.20
C PRO A 311 1.80 -10.37 18.83
N ASP A 312 1.18 -9.41 18.15
CA ASP A 312 1.52 -8.99 16.78
C ASP A 312 2.11 -7.57 16.74
N LEU A 313 1.58 -6.66 15.93
CA LEU A 313 2.15 -5.35 15.67
C LEU A 313 1.78 -4.34 16.77
N THR A 314 2.80 -3.70 17.36
CA THR A 314 2.65 -2.57 18.29
C THR A 314 3.68 -1.49 17.97
N ILE A 315 3.39 -0.25 18.36
CA ILE A 315 4.34 0.86 18.23
C ILE A 315 5.63 0.60 19.02
N SER A 316 5.53 -0.03 20.19
CA SER A 316 6.70 -0.38 21.00
C SER A 316 7.64 -1.35 20.27
N LYS A 317 7.09 -2.34 19.53
CA LYS A 317 7.90 -3.25 18.70
C LYS A 317 8.53 -2.56 17.50
N LEU A 318 7.90 -1.53 16.93
CA LEU A 318 8.50 -0.72 15.87
C LEU A 318 9.66 0.13 16.41
N LEU A 319 9.48 0.76 17.58
CA LEU A 319 10.48 1.59 18.24
C LEU A 319 11.75 0.85 18.66
N GLN A 320 11.65 -0.43 19.00
CA GLN A 320 12.81 -1.24 19.39
C GLN A 320 13.78 -1.53 18.22
N LYS A 321 13.57 -0.93 17.03
CA LYS A 321 14.41 -1.07 15.83
C LYS A 321 14.72 -2.52 15.44
N LEU A 322 13.86 -3.47 15.83
CA LEU A 322 13.93 -4.87 15.40
C LEU A 322 13.83 -5.03 13.87
N TRP A 323 13.57 -3.94 13.15
CA TRP A 323 13.20 -3.90 11.74
C TRP A 323 14.01 -2.88 10.93
N CYS A 324 14.87 -2.08 11.57
CA CYS A 324 15.80 -1.15 10.91
C CYS A 324 17.01 -1.92 10.38
#